data_AF-A0A382TRJ3-F1
#
_entry.id   AF-A0A382TRJ3-F1
#
_cell.length_a   1.000
_cell.length_b   1.000
_cell.length_c   1.000
_cell.angle_alpha   90.00
_cell.angle_beta   90.00
_cell.angle_gamma   90.00
#
_symmetry.space_group_name_H-M   'P 1'
#
loop_
_entity.id
_entity.type
_entity.pdbx_description
1 polymer ?
#
loop_
_entity_poly.entity_id
_entity_poly.type
_entity_poly.pdbx_seq_one_letter_code
_entity_poly.pdbx_strand_id
1 'polypeptide(L)' 'FKANLAILRWAKKKINMPTVAIGGINSSNYKKILSNGANFIACSSYIWNNKKLDPVSAIKKFK' A
#
# COMPACT_ATOMS: atom_id res chain seq x y z
N PHE A 1 -13.32 3.08 -4.42
CA PHE A 1 -12.18 3.98 -4.66
C PHE A 1 -10.93 3.16 -5.00
N LYS A 2 -10.21 3.49 -6.08
CA LYS A 2 -8.95 2.84 -6.48
C LYS A 2 -7.83 3.89 -6.48
N ALA A 3 -6.62 3.48 -6.13
CA ALA A 3 -5.46 4.37 -6.16
C ALA A 3 -5.23 4.91 -7.59
N ASN A 4 -5.10 6.23 -7.72
CA ASN A 4 -4.69 6.84 -8.99
C ASN A 4 -3.18 6.71 -9.16
N LEU A 5 -2.76 5.73 -9.95
CA LEU A 5 -1.34 5.43 -10.17
C LEU A 5 -0.59 6.55 -10.91
N ALA A 6 -1.30 7.43 -11.64
CA ALA A 6 -0.68 8.57 -12.28
C ALA A 6 -0.05 9.52 -11.25
N ILE A 7 -0.69 9.68 -10.09
CA ILE A 7 -0.18 10.50 -8.98
C ILE A 7 1.08 9.88 -8.39
N LEU A 8 1.12 8.55 -8.19
CA LEU A 8 2.33 7.87 -7.69
C LEU A 8 3.52 8.02 -8.64
N ARG A 9 3.29 7.88 -9.95
CA ARG A 9 4.34 8.08 -10.96
C ARG A 9 4.81 9.53 -11.03
N TRP A 10 3.88 10.47 -10.90
CA TRP A 10 4.21 11.89 -10.83
C TRP A 10 5.04 12.20 -9.58
N ALA A 11 4.62 11.70 -8.41
CA ALA A 11 5.32 11.88 -7.15
C ALA A 11 6.75 11.34 -7.22
N LYS A 12 6.94 10.12 -7.76
CA LYS A 12 8.27 9.54 -7.99
C LYS A 12 9.18 10.43 -8.85
N LYS A 13 8.62 11.19 -9.80
CA LYS A 13 9.39 12.08 -10.70
C LYS A 13 9.66 13.46 -10.09
N LYS A 14 8.83 13.92 -9.16
CA LYS A 14 8.84 15.31 -8.66
C LYS A 14 9.31 15.45 -7.22
N ILE A 15 9.23 14.38 -6.44
CA ILE A 15 9.57 14.37 -5.01
C ILE A 15 10.84 13.55 -4.85
N ASN A 16 11.89 14.16 -4.28
CA ASN A 16 13.18 13.51 -4.05
C ASN A 16 13.29 12.83 -2.67
N MET A 17 12.19 12.82 -1.91
CA MET A 17 12.08 12.15 -0.60
C MET A 17 11.31 10.83 -0.77
N PRO A 18 11.63 9.76 -0.01
CA PRO A 18 10.85 8.54 -0.03
C PRO A 18 9.36 8.79 0.28
N THR A 19 8.49 8.10 -0.45
CA THR A 19 7.04 8.25 -0.36
C THR A 19 6.39 7.03 0.28
N VAL A 20 5.42 7.26 1.15
CA VAL A 20 4.61 6.22 1.79
C VAL A 20 3.18 6.31 1.25
N ALA A 21 2.69 5.23 0.63
CA ALA A 21 1.30 5.14 0.18
C ALA A 21 0.41 4.61 1.31
N ILE A 22 -0.68 5.33 1.62
CA ILE A 22 -1.63 4.99 2.68
C ILE A 22 -3.06 5.00 2.17
N GLY A 23 -3.98 4.43 2.95
CA GLY A 23 -5.41 4.42 2.67
C GLY A 23 -5.84 3.25 1.79
N GLY A 24 -6.59 2.30 2.38
CA GLY A 24 -7.13 1.15 1.64
C GLY A 24 -6.09 0.17 1.11
N ILE A 25 -4.88 0.15 1.68
CA ILE A 25 -3.84 -0.85 1.36
C ILE A 25 -4.29 -2.25 1.78
N ASN A 26 -4.09 -3.24 0.92
CA ASN A 26 -4.39 -4.65 1.19
C ASN A 26 -3.48 -5.60 0.40
N SER A 27 -3.62 -6.91 0.63
CA SER A 27 -2.81 -7.95 -0.02
C SER A 27 -2.95 -8.01 -1.55
N SER A 28 -4.07 -7.53 -2.11
CA SER A 28 -4.29 -7.53 -3.56
C SER A 28 -3.67 -6.34 -4.28
N ASN A 29 -3.42 -5.21 -3.60
CA ASN A 29 -3.02 -3.97 -4.26
C ASN A 29 -1.58 -3.50 -3.94
N TYR A 30 -0.98 -3.96 -2.84
CA TYR A 30 0.28 -3.39 -2.35
C TYR A 30 1.43 -3.50 -3.37
N LYS A 31 1.58 -4.65 -4.05
CA LYS A 31 2.62 -4.84 -5.07
C LYS A 31 2.50 -3.84 -6.21
N LYS A 32 1.27 -3.57 -6.65
CA LYS A 32 1.00 -2.61 -7.73
C LYS A 32 1.37 -1.19 -7.32
N ILE A 33 1.13 -0.84 -6.06
CA ILE A 33 1.45 0.49 -5.52
C ILE A 33 2.96 0.69 -5.43
N LEU A 34 3.68 -0.29 -4.89
CA LEU A 34 5.15 -0.28 -4.82
C LEU A 34 5.77 -0.20 -6.22
N SER A 35 5.34 -1.05 -7.15
CA SER A 35 5.89 -1.06 -8.52
C SER A 35 5.60 0.21 -9.32
N ASN A 36 4.60 1.01 -8.93
CA ASN A 36 4.23 2.25 -9.61
C ASN A 36 4.80 3.52 -8.95
N GLY A 37 5.64 3.38 -7.92
CA GLY A 37 6.52 4.46 -7.47
C GLY A 37 6.42 4.85 -6.00
N ALA A 38 5.57 4.18 -5.20
CA ALA A 38 5.66 4.29 -3.75
C ALA A 38 6.92 3.55 -3.25
N ASN A 39 7.65 4.14 -2.31
CA ASN A 39 8.78 3.47 -1.66
C ASN A 39 8.30 2.51 -0.58
N PHE A 40 7.27 2.92 0.16
CA PHE A 40 6.70 2.16 1.26
C PHE A 40 5.17 2.20 1.23
N ILE A 41 4.55 1.35 2.04
CA ILE A 41 3.11 1.33 2.27
C ILE A 41 2.84 1.43 3.78
N ALA A 42 1.76 2.10 4.17
CA ALA A 42 1.21 1.97 5.53
C ALA A 42 -0.17 1.31 5.47
N CYS A 43 -0.33 0.26 6.28
CA CYS A 43 -1.50 -0.60 6.27
C CYS A 43 -1.98 -0.81 7.70
N SER A 44 -3.21 -0.39 8.00
CA SER A 44 -3.81 -0.53 9.33
C SER A 44 -5.06 -1.41 9.29
N SER A 45 -6.14 -0.95 8.65
CA SER A 45 -7.45 -1.64 8.71
C SER A 45 -7.43 -3.08 8.17
N TYR A 46 -6.64 -3.37 7.14
CA TYR A 46 -6.52 -4.74 6.60
C TYR A 46 -5.79 -5.69 7.57
N ILE A 47 -4.99 -5.18 8.50
CA ILE A 47 -4.32 -5.95 9.55
C ILE A 47 -5.22 -6.06 10.80
N TRP A 48 -5.67 -4.92 11.32
CA TRP A 48 -6.30 -4.84 12.64
C TRP A 48 -7.83 -4.96 12.63
N ASN A 49 -8.50 -4.58 11.54
CA ASN A 49 -9.96 -4.62 11.40
C ASN A 49 -10.40 -5.63 10.32
N ASN A 50 -9.73 -6.77 10.28
CA ASN A 50 -9.98 -7.82 9.30
C ASN A 50 -10.94 -8.87 9.88
N LYS A 51 -12.15 -8.96 9.31
CA LYS A 51 -13.17 -9.92 9.76
C LYS A 51 -12.84 -11.39 9.41
N LYS A 52 -11.84 -11.63 8.56
CA LYS A 52 -11.54 -12.96 8.00
C LYS A 52 -10.21 -13.56 8.46
N LEU A 53 -9.25 -12.72 8.85
CA LEU A 53 -7.89 -13.14 9.22
C LEU A 53 -7.52 -12.47 10.54
N ASP A 54 -6.83 -13.20 11.41
CA ASP A 54 -6.15 -12.58 12.55
C ASP A 54 -4.98 -11.69 12.05
N PRO A 55 -4.50 -10.74 12.87
CA PRO A 55 -3.43 -9.82 12.47
C PRO A 55 -2.15 -10.52 11.97
N VAL A 56 -1.74 -11.63 12.58
CA VAL A 56 -0.51 -12.34 12.19
C VAL A 56 -0.71 -12.99 10.82
N SER A 57 -1.85 -13.63 10.59
CA SER A 57 -2.20 -14.19 9.29
C SER A 57 -2.38 -13.12 8.22
N ALA A 58 -2.91 -11.95 8.57
CA ALA A 58 -3.06 -10.82 7.66
C ALA A 58 -1.70 -10.24 7.23
N ILE A 59 -0.75 -10.09 8.16
CA ILE A 59 0.62 -9.64 7.87
C ILE A 59 1.32 -10.63 6.91
N LYS A 60 1.16 -11.94 7.12
CA LYS A 60 1.73 -12.99 6.25
C LYS A 60 1.25 -12.93 4.78
N LYS A 61 0.18 -12.18 4.47
CA LYS A 61 -0.26 -11.95 3.10
C LYS A 61 0.57 -10.91 2.35
N PHE A 62 1.38 -10.11 3.05
CA PHE A 62 2.36 -9.21 2.46
C PHE A 62 3.70 -9.94 2.42
N LYS A 63 4.15 -10.28 1.20
CA LYS A 63 5.42 -10.93 0.90
C LYS A 63 6.26 -10.08 -0.04
#